data_AF-A0A1G4VB75-F1
#
_entry.id   AF-A0A1G4VB75-F1
#
_cell.length_a   1.000
_cell.length_b   1.000
_cell.length_c   1.000
_cell.angle_alpha   90.00
_cell.angle_beta   90.00
_cell.angle_gamma   90.00
#
_symmetry.space_group_name_H-M   'P 1'
#
loop_
_entity.id
_entity.type
_entity.pdbx_description
1 polymer ?
#
loop_
_entity_poly.entity_id
_entity_poly.type
_entity_poly.pdbx_seq_one_letter_code
_entity_poly.pdbx_strand_id
1 'polypeptide(L)'
;MRLKLSSNPNLKLTPALRISSSSNLGITLDGEVLDLGEAFNSALLKIAQEVIAGNEITVTSETALLTSQQAAEFIGVSRPTLIKLLEEFQTPIKSTGSHRRIRFSDLLVLEDQLRDKREVAFKQLIEISEKAGLYDLTNDGFNPLLKS
;
A
#
# COMPACT_ATOMS: atom_id res chain seq x y z
N MET A 1 3.23 12.66 12.12
CA MET A 1 4.40 13.18 11.39
C MET A 1 4.37 12.58 10.00
N ARG A 2 4.33 13.38 8.93
CA ARG A 2 4.35 12.90 7.54
C ARG A 2 5.74 13.18 6.99
N LEU A 3 6.56 12.13 6.83
CA LEU A 3 7.84 12.24 6.15
C LEU A 3 7.61 11.85 4.70
N LYS A 4 7.76 12.82 3.79
CA LYS A 4 7.88 12.54 2.35
C LYS A 4 9.36 12.40 2.03
N LEU A 5 9.79 11.21 1.66
CA LEU A 5 11.12 10.97 1.09
C LEU A 5 10.93 10.86 -0.42
N SER A 6 11.06 11.99 -1.11
CA SER A 6 11.08 12.03 -2.57
C SER A 6 12.44 11.52 -3.05
N SER A 7 12.40 10.58 -4.01
CA SER A 7 13.56 10.09 -4.76
C SER A 7 14.32 11.26 -5.35
N ASN A 8 15.40 11.66 -4.67
CA ASN A 8 16.31 12.68 -5.14
C ASN A 8 17.63 11.97 -5.45
N PRO A 9 18.06 11.90 -6.72
CA PRO A 9 19.29 11.21 -7.13
C PRO A 9 20.58 11.84 -6.55
N ASN A 10 20.45 12.94 -5.78
CA ASN A 10 21.53 13.63 -5.09
C ASN A 10 21.44 13.55 -3.56
N LEU A 11 20.73 12.57 -2.97
CA LEU A 11 20.65 12.42 -1.51
C LEU A 11 22.03 12.08 -0.92
N LYS A 12 22.84 13.11 -0.64
CA LYS A 12 24.02 12.99 0.20
C LYS A 12 23.56 12.86 1.64
N LEU A 13 23.50 11.63 2.13
CA LEU A 13 23.30 11.30 3.54
C LEU A 13 24.48 11.89 4.35
N THR A 14 24.31 13.10 4.90
CA THR A 14 25.24 13.70 5.86
C THR A 14 24.68 13.56 7.29
N PRO A 15 25.54 13.73 8.31
CA PRO A 15 26.17 12.67 9.10
C PRO A 15 25.29 12.01 10.19
N ALA A 16 23.96 12.21 10.21
CA ALA A 16 23.10 11.62 11.24
C ALA A 16 22.66 10.17 10.94
N LEU A 17 22.85 9.70 9.70
CA LEU A 17 22.58 8.33 9.29
C LEU A 17 23.88 7.68 8.85
N ARG A 18 24.50 6.91 9.77
CA ARG A 18 25.60 6.01 9.45
C ARG A 18 25.05 4.61 9.22
N ILE A 19 24.97 4.19 7.96
CA ILE A 19 24.82 2.78 7.62
C ILE A 19 26.21 2.15 7.82
N SER A 20 26.47 1.60 9.01
CA SER A 20 27.68 0.80 9.22
C SER A 20 27.43 -0.60 8.69
N SER A 21 28.42 -1.17 8.01
CA SER A 21 28.47 -2.56 7.53
C SER A 21 28.64 -3.57 8.67
N SER A 22 27.96 -3.33 9.78
CA SER A 22 27.76 -4.30 10.85
C SER A 22 26.38 -4.89 10.59
N SER A 23 26.19 -6.16 10.86
CA SER A 23 24.95 -6.92 10.59
C SER A 23 23.64 -6.33 11.16
N ASN A 24 23.69 -5.20 11.86
CA ASN A 24 22.55 -4.51 12.47
C ASN A 24 22.49 -3.04 12.03
N LEU A 25 21.35 -2.61 11.48
CA LEU A 25 21.04 -1.20 11.29
C LEU A 25 20.90 -0.54 12.68
N GLY A 26 21.62 0.54 12.94
CA GLY A 26 21.50 1.31 14.18
C GLY A 26 21.05 2.73 13.89
N ILE A 27 20.12 3.27 14.68
CA ILE A 27 19.82 4.70 14.67
C ILE A 27 20.58 5.33 15.83
N THR A 28 21.33 6.39 15.54
CA THR A 28 21.97 7.19 16.58
C THR A 28 21.08 8.38 16.91
N LEU A 29 20.60 8.47 18.15
CA LEU A 29 19.90 9.65 18.66
C LEU A 29 20.82 10.30 19.70
N ASP A 30 21.18 11.56 19.49
CA ASP A 30 22.06 12.33 20.39
C ASP A 30 23.41 11.66 20.73
N GLY A 31 23.94 10.84 19.82
CA GLY A 31 25.22 10.14 19.98
C GLY A 31 25.09 8.74 20.59
N GLU A 32 23.90 8.34 21.04
CA GLU A 32 23.64 7.00 21.55
C GLU A 32 23.06 6.11 20.45
N VAL A 33 23.62 4.91 20.29
CA VAL A 33 23.08 3.89 19.38
C VAL A 33 21.91 3.22 20.08
N LEU A 34 20.70 3.47 19.58
CA LEU A 34 19.50 2.79 20.05
C LEU A 34 19.42 1.42 19.37
N ASP A 35 19.35 0.37 20.20
CA ASP A 35 18.90 -0.94 19.72
C ASP A 35 17.37 -0.89 19.58
N LEU A 36 16.90 -0.88 18.34
CA LEU A 36 15.49 -0.76 17.99
C LEU A 36 14.80 -2.11 17.82
N GLY A 37 15.54 -3.21 18.06
CA GLY A 37 15.04 -4.57 17.90
C GLY A 37 14.87 -4.99 16.43
N GLU A 38 14.66 -6.29 16.25
CA GLU A 38 14.64 -6.94 14.93
C GLU A 38 13.49 -6.44 14.03
N ALA A 39 12.33 -6.16 14.62
CA ALA A 39 11.15 -5.69 13.87
C ALA A 39 11.40 -4.32 13.22
N PHE A 40 12.06 -3.40 13.93
CA PHE A 40 12.38 -2.07 13.39
C PHE A 40 13.47 -2.16 12.33
N ASN A 41 14.50 -2.98 12.55
CA ASN A 41 15.57 -3.21 11.58
C ASN A 41 15.02 -3.79 10.27
N SER A 42 14.09 -4.74 10.37
CA SER A 42 13.40 -5.33 9.22
C SER A 42 12.58 -4.31 8.44
N ALA A 43 11.87 -3.41 9.14
CA ALA A 43 11.11 -2.34 8.51
C ALA A 43 12.04 -1.34 7.78
N LEU A 44 13.15 -0.94 8.40
CA LEU A 44 14.14 -0.05 7.79
C LEU A 44 14.78 -0.68 6.55
N LEU A 45 15.11 -1.97 6.58
CA LEU A 45 15.66 -2.68 5.43
C LEU A 45 14.68 -2.69 4.24
N LYS A 46 13.40 -2.95 4.48
CA LYS A 46 12.38 -2.86 3.43
C LYS A 46 12.28 -1.45 2.86
N ILE A 47 12.27 -0.42 3.72
CA ILE A 47 12.27 0.97 3.27
C ILE A 47 13.51 1.26 2.40
N ALA A 48 14.70 0.85 2.84
CA ALA A 48 15.93 1.06 2.09
C ALA A 48 15.91 0.38 0.71
N GLN A 49 15.37 -0.84 0.61
CA GLN A 49 15.21 -1.56 -0.66
C GLN A 49 14.30 -0.80 -1.64
N GLU A 50 13.16 -0.30 -1.16
CA GLU A 50 12.23 0.49 -1.97
C GLU A 50 12.87 1.82 -2.44
N VAL A 51 13.64 2.50 -1.59
CA VAL A 51 14.35 3.73 -1.98
C VAL A 51 15.39 3.44 -3.07
N ILE A 52 16.18 2.36 -2.92
CA ILE A 52 17.19 1.96 -3.90
C ILE A 52 16.53 1.59 -5.24
N ALA A 53 15.35 0.98 -5.20
CA ALA A 53 14.55 0.68 -6.40
C ALA A 53 13.96 1.94 -7.07
N GLY A 54 14.06 3.11 -6.43
CA GLY A 54 13.53 4.38 -6.93
C GLY A 54 12.05 4.60 -6.65
N ASN A 55 11.44 3.77 -5.79
CA ASN A 55 10.03 3.86 -5.46
C ASN A 55 9.76 4.98 -4.44
N GLU A 56 8.62 5.67 -4.55
CA GLU A 56 8.19 6.66 -3.56
C GLU A 56 7.62 5.95 -2.32
N ILE A 57 8.11 6.34 -1.14
CA ILE A 57 7.70 5.74 0.14
C ILE A 57 6.99 6.79 0.98
N THR A 58 5.82 6.41 1.51
CA THR A 58 5.10 7.20 2.50
C THR A 58 5.00 6.41 3.81
N VAL A 59 5.53 6.99 4.89
CA VAL A 59 5.33 6.45 6.25
C VAL A 59 4.23 7.24 6.94
N THR A 60 3.21 6.54 7.43
CA THR A 60 2.05 7.12 8.13
C THR A 60 1.77 6.36 9.41
N SER A 61 1.32 7.07 10.45
CA SER A 61 0.88 6.45 11.69
C SER A 61 -0.46 5.75 11.48
N GLU A 62 -0.67 4.59 12.09
CA GLU A 62 -1.97 3.91 12.09
C GLU A 62 -3.10 4.79 12.64
N THR A 63 -2.77 5.68 13.58
CA THR A 63 -3.70 6.63 14.19
C THR A 63 -3.94 7.89 13.35
N ALA A 64 -3.34 7.99 12.15
CA ALA A 64 -3.48 9.15 11.29
C ALA A 64 -4.93 9.31 10.80
N LEU A 65 -5.37 10.57 10.73
CA LEU A 65 -6.65 10.95 10.14
C LEU A 65 -6.44 11.52 8.74
N LEU A 66 -6.89 10.78 7.73
CA LEU A 66 -6.74 11.13 6.33
C LEU A 66 -7.95 11.94 5.83
N THR A 67 -7.72 12.89 4.91
CA THR A 67 -8.82 13.45 4.12
C THR A 67 -9.38 12.39 3.18
N SER A 68 -10.61 12.58 2.69
CA SER A 68 -11.16 11.71 1.63
C SER A 68 -10.29 11.68 0.37
N GLN A 69 -9.52 12.74 0.09
CA GLN A 69 -8.60 12.75 -1.05
C GLN A 69 -7.37 11.86 -0.79
N GLN A 70 -6.74 11.98 0.38
CA GLN A 70 -5.59 11.15 0.76
C GLN A 70 -5.98 9.67 0.85
N ALA A 71 -7.17 9.40 1.37
CA ALA A 71 -7.72 8.05 1.42
C ALA A 71 -7.97 7.48 0.01
N ALA A 72 -8.45 8.31 -0.93
CA ALA A 72 -8.74 7.86 -2.29
C ALA A 72 -7.45 7.56 -3.07
N GLU A 73 -6.44 8.41 -2.87
CA GLU A 73 -5.08 8.21 -3.37
C GLU A 73 -4.47 6.92 -2.81
N PHE A 74 -4.63 6.66 -1.51
CA PHE A 74 -4.15 5.43 -0.87
C PHE A 74 -4.79 4.17 -1.44
N ILE A 75 -6.12 4.15 -1.58
CA ILE A 75 -6.86 2.99 -2.13
C ILE A 75 -6.66 2.85 -3.66
N GLY A 76 -6.18 3.89 -4.34
CA GLY A 76 -6.00 3.88 -5.79
C GLY A 76 -7.30 4.05 -6.59
N VAL A 77 -8.27 4.80 -6.05
CA VAL A 77 -9.57 5.04 -6.69
C VAL A 77 -9.93 6.52 -6.77
N SER A 78 -10.93 6.86 -7.57
CA SER A 78 -11.45 8.23 -7.59
C SER A 78 -12.11 8.60 -6.25
N ARG A 79 -12.04 9.88 -5.84
CA ARG A 79 -12.69 10.34 -4.60
C ARG A 79 -14.20 10.01 -4.55
N PRO A 80 -15.00 10.19 -5.63
CA PRO A 80 -16.39 9.75 -5.64
C PRO A 80 -16.56 8.25 -5.45
N THR A 81 -15.68 7.43 -6.05
CA THR A 81 -15.69 5.96 -5.85
C THR A 81 -15.42 5.61 -4.40
N LEU A 82 -14.41 6.22 -3.78
CA LEU A 82 -14.11 5.99 -2.37
C LEU A 82 -15.33 6.27 -1.48
N ILE A 83 -16.03 7.39 -1.70
CA ILE A 83 -17.20 7.73 -0.87
C ILE A 83 -18.27 6.63 -0.96
N LYS A 84 -18.54 6.10 -2.15
CA LYS A 84 -19.47 4.98 -2.32
C LYS A 84 -19.01 3.73 -1.58
N LEU A 85 -17.72 3.41 -1.63
CA LEU A 85 -17.16 2.25 -0.92
C LEU A 85 -17.25 2.42 0.60
N LEU A 86 -16.92 3.60 1.12
CA LEU A 86 -17.05 3.88 2.56
C LEU A 86 -18.50 3.73 3.04
N GLU A 87 -19.47 4.14 2.21
CA GLU A 87 -20.90 3.94 2.49
C GLU A 87 -21.31 2.46 2.41
N GLU A 88 -20.91 1.76 1.36
CA GLU A 88 -21.23 0.33 1.13
C GLU A 88 -20.71 -0.56 2.26
N PHE A 89 -19.47 -0.34 2.69
CA PHE A 89 -18.81 -1.12 3.74
C PHE A 89 -19.00 -0.53 5.14
N GLN A 90 -19.84 0.51 5.27
CA GLN A 90 -20.15 1.18 6.54
C GLN A 90 -18.89 1.61 7.32
N THR A 91 -17.84 2.03 6.59
CA THR A 91 -16.57 2.40 7.17
C THR A 91 -16.72 3.68 8.01
N PRO A 92 -16.19 3.72 9.25
CA PRO A 92 -16.31 4.90 10.09
C PRO A 92 -15.70 6.16 9.48
N ILE A 93 -16.46 7.25 9.49
CA ILE A 93 -15.99 8.59 9.11
C ILE A 93 -16.10 9.50 10.31
N LYS A 94 -14.99 10.15 10.67
CA LYS A 94 -14.96 11.18 11.71
C LYS A 94 -15.13 12.56 11.09
N SER A 95 -15.97 13.41 11.67
CA SER A 95 -15.98 14.83 11.31
C SER A 95 -15.08 15.59 12.28
N THR A 96 -14.01 16.21 11.78
CA THR A 96 -13.22 17.17 12.57
C THR A 96 -13.59 18.56 12.08
N GLY A 97 -14.65 19.15 12.63
CA GLY A 97 -15.26 20.38 12.10
C GLY A 97 -15.99 20.14 10.77
N SER A 98 -15.74 20.96 9.76
CA SER A 98 -16.43 20.91 8.46
C SER A 98 -15.95 19.83 7.50
N HIS A 99 -14.80 19.20 7.76
CA HIS A 99 -14.21 18.21 6.85
C HIS A 99 -14.27 16.80 7.42
N ARG A 100 -14.67 15.86 6.55
CA ARG A 100 -14.63 14.41 6.81
C ARG A 100 -13.18 13.93 6.89
N ARG A 101 -12.91 13.08 7.88
CA ARG A 101 -11.64 12.41 8.15
C ARG A 101 -11.87 10.92 8.31
N ILE A 102 -10.94 10.11 7.82
CA ILE A 102 -11.00 8.65 7.91
C ILE A 102 -9.74 8.20 8.64
N ARG A 103 -9.86 7.30 9.61
CA ARG A 103 -8.67 6.75 10.27
C ARG A 103 -7.96 5.82 9.30
N PHE A 104 -6.63 5.84 9.32
CA PHE A 104 -5.86 4.95 8.47
C PHE A 104 -6.14 3.48 8.78
N SER A 105 -6.29 3.12 10.06
CA SER A 105 -6.73 1.78 10.49
C SER A 105 -8.02 1.32 9.79
N ASP A 106 -9.02 2.22 9.68
CA ASP A 106 -10.32 1.89 9.09
C ASP A 106 -10.21 1.72 7.57
N LEU A 107 -9.24 2.39 6.93
CA LEU A 107 -8.94 2.21 5.50
C LEU A 107 -8.22 0.88 5.21
N LEU A 108 -7.35 0.43 6.11
CA LEU A 108 -6.69 -0.88 5.96
C LEU A 108 -7.74 -2.00 5.99
N VAL A 109 -8.71 -1.92 6.91
CA VAL A 109 -9.83 -2.87 6.97
C VAL A 109 -10.65 -2.85 5.68
N LEU A 110 -10.94 -1.66 5.14
CA LEU A 110 -11.64 -1.53 3.86
C LEU A 110 -10.84 -2.16 2.71
N GLU A 111 -9.53 -1.91 2.63
CA GLU A 111 -8.65 -2.45 1.59
C GLU A 111 -8.67 -3.99 1.60
N ASP A 112 -8.61 -4.59 2.78
CA ASP A 112 -8.70 -6.03 2.98
C ASP A 112 -10.05 -6.57 2.48
N GLN A 113 -11.16 -5.94 2.88
CA GLN A 113 -12.51 -6.32 2.40
C GLN A 113 -12.64 -6.23 0.87
N LEU A 114 -12.04 -5.20 0.26
CA LEU A 114 -12.02 -5.04 -1.20
C LEU A 114 -11.18 -6.13 -1.87
N ARG A 115 -10.08 -6.55 -1.26
CA ARG A 115 -9.27 -7.67 -1.76
C ARG A 115 -10.05 -8.98 -1.74
N ASP A 116 -10.73 -9.28 -0.63
CA ASP A 116 -11.53 -10.49 -0.49
C ASP A 116 -12.69 -10.50 -1.50
N LYS A 117 -13.40 -9.38 -1.66
CA LYS A 117 -14.48 -9.24 -2.65
C LYS A 117 -13.98 -9.45 -4.09
N ARG A 118 -12.79 -8.94 -4.42
CA ARG A 118 -12.16 -9.15 -5.73
C ARG A 118 -11.83 -10.61 -5.98
N GLU A 119 -11.31 -11.31 -4.97
CA GLU A 119 -10.98 -12.72 -5.09
C GLU A 119 -12.23 -13.59 -5.29
N VAL A 120 -13.31 -13.31 -4.55
CA VAL A 120 -14.60 -14.00 -4.72
C VAL A 120 -15.17 -13.76 -6.13
N ALA A 121 -15.19 -12.51 -6.59
CA ALA A 121 -15.67 -12.19 -7.93
C ALA A 121 -14.85 -12.89 -9.03
N PHE A 122 -13.52 -12.95 -8.86
CA PHE A 122 -12.65 -13.65 -9.81
C PHE A 122 -12.92 -15.16 -9.86
N LYS A 123 -13.09 -15.79 -8.69
CA LYS A 123 -13.50 -17.21 -8.61
C LYS A 123 -14.84 -17.48 -9.30
N GLN A 124 -15.82 -16.58 -9.13
CA GLN A 124 -17.12 -16.69 -9.81
C GLN A 124 -16.98 -16.57 -11.33
N LEU A 125 -16.13 -15.67 -11.84
CA LEU A 125 -15.87 -15.54 -13.27
C LEU A 125 -15.23 -16.82 -13.85
N ILE A 126 -14.29 -17.44 -13.12
CA ILE A 126 -13.70 -18.72 -13.51
C ILE A 126 -14.79 -19.80 -13.59
N GLU A 127 -15.64 -19.91 -12.57
CA GLU A 127 -16.71 -20.92 -12.55
C GLU A 127 -17.73 -20.71 -13.68
N ILE A 128 -18.10 -19.47 -13.99
CA ILE A 128 -18.99 -19.13 -15.12
C ILE A 128 -18.32 -19.52 -16.45
N SER A 129 -17.02 -19.24 -16.60
CA SER A 129 -16.23 -19.58 -17.79
C SER A 129 -16.14 -21.10 -18.00
N GLU A 130 -15.90 -21.87 -16.93
CA GLU A 130 -15.86 -23.33 -16.96
C GLU A 130 -17.22 -23.91 -17.35
N LYS A 131 -18.31 -23.43 -16.73
CA LYS A 131 -19.68 -23.86 -17.07
C LYS A 131 -20.09 -23.49 -18.50
N ALA A 132 -19.54 -22.41 -19.04
CA ALA A 132 -19.75 -21.99 -20.42
C ALA A 132 -18.90 -22.78 -21.43
N GLY A 133 -18.08 -23.74 -21.00
CA GLY A 133 -17.23 -24.56 -21.87
C GLY A 133 -16.08 -23.80 -22.53
N LEU A 134 -15.74 -22.60 -22.03
CA LEU A 134 -14.80 -21.70 -22.71
C LEU A 134 -13.33 -22.16 -22.58
N TYR A 135 -13.03 -23.01 -21.59
CA TYR A 135 -11.72 -23.65 -21.44
C TYR A 135 -11.51 -24.88 -22.33
N ASP A 136 -12.56 -25.44 -22.94
CA ASP A 136 -12.41 -26.55 -23.90
C ASP A 136 -11.90 -26.02 -25.27
N LEU A 137 -12.16 -24.75 -25.58
CA LEU A 137 -11.77 -24.10 -26.84
C LEU A 137 -10.30 -23.66 -26.91
N THR A 138 -9.56 -23.66 -25.80
CA THR A 138 -8.12 -23.37 -25.82
C THR A 138 -7.25 -24.62 -26.05
N ASN A 139 -7.85 -25.81 -26.04
CA ASN A 139 -7.17 -27.05 -26.41
C ASN A 139 -7.19 -27.33 -27.93
N ASP A 140 -7.97 -26.55 -28.69
CA ASP A 140 -8.05 -26.64 -30.16
C ASP A 140 -7.05 -25.72 -30.91
N GLY A 141 -6.03 -25.19 -30.21
CA GLY A 141 -4.93 -24.47 -30.86
C GLY A 141 -5.28 -23.10 -31.46
N PHE A 142 -6.49 -22.58 -31.23
CA PHE A 142 -6.86 -21.23 -31.68
C PHE A 142 -6.71 -20.22 -30.55
N ASN A 143 -5.60 -19.46 -30.56
CA ASN A 143 -5.42 -18.29 -29.70
C ASN A 143 -5.73 -17.01 -30.49
N PRO A 144 -6.93 -16.41 -30.32
CA PRO A 144 -7.34 -15.23 -31.10
C PRO A 144 -6.57 -13.96 -30.74
N LEU A 145 -5.72 -13.98 -29.70
CA LEU A 145 -4.94 -12.83 -29.24
C LEU A 145 -3.52 -12.77 -29.80
N LEU A 146 -3.13 -13.74 -30.64
CA LEU A 146 -1.86 -13.74 -31.37
C LEU A 146 -2.14 -13.69 -32.88
N LYS A 147 -2.42 -12.49 -33.40
CA LYS A 147 -2.26 -12.21 -34.83
C LYS A 147 -0.87 -11.62 -35.06
N SER A 148 -0.03 -12.38 -35.78
CA SER A 148 1.15 -11.90 -36.49
C SER A 148 0.77 -10.96 -37.64
#